data_AF-A0A6V7RYU1-F1
#
_entry.id   AF-A0A6V7RYU1-F1
#
_cell.length_a   1.000
_cell.length_b   1.000
_cell.length_c   1.000
_cell.angle_alpha   90.00
_cell.angle_beta   90.00
_cell.angle_gamma   90.00
#
_symmetry.space_group_name_H-M   'P 1'
#
loop_
_entity.id
_entity.type
_entity.pdbx_description
1 polymer ?
#
loop_
_entity_poly.entity_id
_entity_poly.type
_entity_poly.pdbx_seq_one_letter_code
_entity_poly.pdbx_strand_id
1 'polypeptide(L)'
;MSWEQWWPHDPVVKTDSLDPYLVKVEKNKVYWYCACGSSKTQPWCDGAHRGIGIKPLMYIPQTSGYRLLSGCRQSTHLPHYDFSDLWVRANKNVPKAALFTYVACFSFGIMTTWLFHP
;
A
#
# COMPACT_ATOMS: atom_id res chain seq x y z
N MET A 1 9.87 -18.13 -2.60
CA MET A 1 11.10 -17.34 -2.65
C MET A 1 10.72 -15.94 -3.07
N SER A 2 10.93 -14.93 -2.24
CA SER A 2 10.64 -13.52 -2.60
C SER A 2 11.86 -12.89 -3.28
N TRP A 3 11.64 -11.85 -4.09
CA TRP A 3 12.70 -11.08 -4.78
C TRP A 3 13.85 -10.68 -3.84
N GLU A 4 13.51 -10.29 -2.61
CA GLU A 4 14.42 -9.88 -1.54
C GLU A 4 15.42 -10.97 -1.11
N GLN A 5 15.09 -12.25 -1.32
CA GLN A 5 15.95 -13.36 -0.96
C GLN A 5 17.06 -13.60 -1.99
N TRP A 6 16.88 -13.12 -3.22
CA TRP A 6 17.83 -13.31 -4.32
C TRP A 6 18.84 -12.16 -4.39
N TRP A 7 18.44 -10.95 -3.99
CA TRP A 7 19.30 -9.75 -3.98
C TRP A 7 19.39 -9.13 -2.57
N PRO A 8 20.28 -9.62 -1.70
CA PRO A 8 20.36 -9.17 -0.31
C PRO A 8 20.83 -7.72 -0.15
N HIS A 9 21.49 -7.16 -1.17
CA HIS A 9 22.04 -5.80 -1.14
C HIS A 9 21.07 -4.75 -1.66
N ASP A 10 19.96 -5.16 -2.30
CA ASP A 10 18.99 -4.19 -2.77
C ASP A 10 18.22 -3.60 -1.60
N PRO A 11 17.96 -2.28 -1.62
CA PRO A 11 17.26 -1.61 -0.54
C PRO A 11 15.79 -2.05 -0.50
N VAL A 12 15.39 -2.70 0.59
CA VAL A 12 14.02 -3.20 0.78
C VAL A 12 13.16 -2.17 1.50
N VAL A 13 11.96 -1.92 0.98
CA VAL A 13 10.96 -1.06 1.62
C VAL A 13 10.32 -1.79 2.80
N LYS A 14 10.34 -1.17 3.99
CA LYS A 14 9.61 -1.73 5.15
C LYS A 14 8.11 -1.56 4.99
N THR A 15 7.40 -2.67 5.17
CA THR A 15 5.96 -2.76 4.95
C THR A 15 5.25 -3.29 6.19
N ASP A 16 5.45 -2.61 7.32
CA ASP A 16 4.90 -3.03 8.62
C ASP A 16 3.40 -2.72 8.71
N SER A 17 3.01 -1.49 8.33
CA SER A 17 1.61 -1.08 8.21
C SER A 17 1.17 -1.15 6.75
N LEU A 18 0.02 -1.80 6.51
CA LEU A 18 -0.59 -1.93 5.19
C LEU A 18 -1.73 -0.94 4.97
N ASP A 19 -2.39 -0.52 6.06
CA ASP A 19 -3.57 0.34 6.01
C ASP A 19 -3.18 1.75 5.55
N PRO A 20 -4.05 2.42 4.77
CA PRO A 20 -3.80 3.79 4.35
C PRO A 20 -3.88 4.76 5.53
N TYR A 21 -3.11 5.84 5.44
CA TYR A 21 -3.13 6.92 6.42
C TYR A 21 -4.08 8.03 5.94
N LEU A 22 -5.12 8.30 6.73
CA LEU A 22 -6.01 9.44 6.51
C LEU A 22 -5.39 10.69 7.14
N VAL A 23 -4.92 11.63 6.31
CA VAL A 23 -4.27 12.86 6.77
C VAL A 23 -4.95 14.09 6.21
N LYS A 24 -5.04 15.15 7.01
CA LYS A 24 -5.48 16.47 6.57
C LYS A 24 -4.28 17.24 6.00
N VAL A 25 -4.40 17.69 4.75
CA VAL A 25 -3.34 18.42 4.05
C VAL A 25 -3.82 19.80 3.61
N GLU A 26 -2.89 20.74 3.49
CA GLU A 26 -3.14 22.12 3.08
C GLU A 26 -2.60 22.36 1.67
N LYS A 27 -3.40 23.01 0.82
CA LYS A 27 -3.03 23.37 -0.55
C LYS A 27 -1.67 24.08 -0.60
N ASN A 28 -0.84 23.70 -1.57
CA ASN A 28 0.48 24.29 -1.83
C ASN A 28 1.51 24.16 -0.69
N LYS A 29 1.21 23.39 0.36
CA LYS A 29 2.17 23.10 1.42
C LYS A 29 3.04 21.91 1.03
N VAL A 30 4.35 22.02 1.29
CA VAL A 30 5.29 20.95 1.00
C VAL A 30 5.27 19.94 2.14
N TYR A 31 5.04 18.68 1.78
CA TYR A 31 5.16 17.55 2.69
C TYR A 31 6.18 16.54 2.16
N TRP A 32 6.80 15.79 3.06
CA TRP A 32 7.75 14.73 2.72
C TRP A 32 7.19 13.39 3.12
N TYR A 33 6.76 12.60 2.13
CA TYR A 33 6.21 11.27 2.32
C TYR A 33 7.32 10.24 2.58
N CYS A 34 7.09 9.34 3.53
CA CYS A 34 8.02 8.26 3.87
C CYS A 34 7.91 7.08 2.89
N ALA A 35 8.83 7.02 1.93
CA ALA A 35 8.92 5.90 0.99
C ALA A 35 9.65 4.65 1.56
N CYS A 36 10.46 4.79 2.61
CA CYS A 36 11.27 3.69 3.15
C CYS A 36 10.57 2.81 4.19
N GLY A 37 9.45 3.30 4.77
CA GLY A 37 8.71 2.60 5.81
C GLY A 37 9.30 2.61 7.22
N SER A 38 10.49 3.18 7.42
CA SER A 38 11.16 3.20 8.74
C SER A 38 10.84 4.42 9.61
N SER A 39 10.03 5.37 9.12
CA SER A 39 9.64 6.54 9.92
C SER A 39 8.73 6.15 11.08
N LYS A 40 8.91 6.82 12.22
CA LYS A 40 8.02 6.72 13.40
C LYS A 40 6.82 7.66 13.30
N THR A 41 6.88 8.68 12.45
CA THR A 41 5.83 9.69 12.24
C THR A 41 5.10 9.49 10.91
N GLN A 42 4.83 8.24 10.55
CA GLN A 42 4.09 7.89 9.34
C GLN A 42 2.78 8.69 9.22
N PRO A 43 2.41 9.17 8.02
CA PRO A 43 3.02 8.88 6.71
C PRO A 43 4.22 9.78 6.34
N TRP A 44 4.67 10.65 7.24
CA TRP A 44 5.71 11.64 6.96
C TRP A 44 7.10 11.13 7.26
N CYS A 45 8.10 11.71 6.60
CA CYS A 45 9.51 11.39 6.80
C CYS A 45 10.05 12.11 8.05
N ASP A 46 10.71 11.35 8.94
CA ASP A 46 11.40 11.83 10.15
C ASP A 46 12.94 11.76 10.03
N GLY A 47 13.45 11.35 8.87
CA GLY A 47 14.89 11.15 8.65
C GLY A 47 15.40 9.73 8.89
N ALA A 48 14.56 8.78 9.33
CA ALA A 48 14.94 7.37 9.53
C ALA A 48 15.36 6.63 8.24
N HIS A 49 15.22 7.27 7.07
CA HIS A 49 15.63 6.71 5.78
C HIS A 49 17.16 6.74 5.53
N ARG A 50 17.93 7.45 6.37
CA ARG A 50 19.39 7.55 6.24
C ARG A 50 20.03 6.16 6.32
N GLY A 51 20.88 5.83 5.36
CA GLY A 51 21.57 4.53 5.27
C GLY A 51 20.76 3.41 4.60
N ILE A 52 19.48 3.60 4.29
CA ILE A 52 18.63 2.59 3.63
C ILE A 52 18.72 2.69 2.09
N GLY A 53 19.24 3.79 1.54
CA GLY A 53 19.32 3.99 0.08
C GLY A 53 18.00 4.43 -0.57
N ILE A 54 16.91 4.55 0.21
CA ILE A 54 15.60 5.00 -0.25
C ILE A 54 15.39 6.46 0.15
N LYS A 55 15.01 7.32 -0.80
CA LYS A 55 14.75 8.75 -0.56
C LYS A 55 13.26 9.01 -0.30
N PRO A 56 12.90 9.98 0.56
CA PRO A 56 11.52 10.39 0.73
C PRO A 56 10.98 11.08 -0.54
N LEU A 57 9.66 11.04 -0.71
CA LEU A 57 8.99 11.64 -1.86
C LEU A 57 8.38 12.98 -1.49
N MET A 58 8.63 14.01 -2.30
CA MET A 58 8.02 15.33 -2.12
C MET A 58 6.56 15.29 -2.55
N TYR A 59 5.67 15.75 -1.68
CA TYR A 59 4.23 15.80 -1.92
C TYR A 59 3.70 17.22 -1.74
N ILE A 60 3.10 17.77 -2.80
CA ILE A 60 2.47 19.10 -2.80
C ILE A 60 1.00 18.93 -3.23
N PRO A 61 0.04 19.03 -2.30
CA PRO A 61 -1.38 18.86 -2.61
C PRO A 61 -1.92 20.10 -3.34
N GLN A 62 -2.72 19.86 -4.37
CA GLN A 62 -3.36 20.91 -5.17
C GLN A 62 -4.58 21.53 -4.46
N THR A 63 -5.16 20.82 -3.50
CA THR A 63 -6.38 21.19 -2.79
C THR A 63 -6.26 20.79 -1.32
N SER A 64 -6.75 21.66 -0.42
CA SER A 64 -6.80 21.37 1.02
C SER A 64 -7.89 20.35 1.32
N GLY A 65 -7.65 19.46 2.28
CA GLY A 65 -8.63 18.47 2.72
C GLY A 65 -8.02 17.17 3.21
N TYR A 66 -8.85 16.16 3.43
CA TYR A 66 -8.38 14.83 3.80
C TYR A 66 -7.89 14.06 2.58
N ARG A 67 -6.73 13.42 2.69
CA ARG A 67 -6.15 12.55 1.67
C ARG A 67 -5.79 11.21 2.31
N LEU A 68 -6.03 10.15 1.55
CA LEU A 68 -5.55 8.82 1.87
C LEU A 68 -4.19 8.64 1.21
N LEU A 69 -3.17 8.47 2.06
CA LEU A 69 -1.82 8.16 1.61
C LEU A 69 -1.54 6.67 1.81
N SER A 70 -0.78 6.09 0.89
CA SER A 70 -0.45 4.66 0.95
C SER A 70 0.35 4.33 2.21
N GLY A 71 -0.08 3.34 2.97
CA GLY A 71 0.68 2.79 4.08
C GLY A 71 1.65 1.71 3.64
N CYS A 72 1.33 0.92 2.62
CA CYS A 72 2.16 -0.19 2.16
C CYS A 72 3.36 0.25 1.29
N ARG A 73 3.36 1.47 0.75
CA ARG A 73 4.42 2.03 -0.14
C ARG A 73 4.63 1.25 -1.44
N GLN A 74 3.67 0.40 -1.80
CA GLN A 74 3.65 -0.35 -3.06
C GLN A 74 2.61 0.19 -4.05
N SER A 75 2.07 1.39 -3.79
CA SER A 75 1.15 2.03 -4.74
C SER A 75 1.86 2.34 -6.05
N THR A 76 1.13 2.14 -7.14
CA THR A 76 1.51 2.55 -8.50
C THR A 76 1.67 4.07 -8.63
N HIS A 77 0.92 4.84 -7.83
CA HIS A 77 0.91 6.31 -7.87
C HIS A 77 1.18 6.92 -6.49
N LEU A 78 2.36 6.61 -5.95
CA LEU A 78 2.88 7.20 -4.71
C LEU A 78 2.79 8.74 -4.74
N PRO A 79 2.35 9.39 -3.63
CA PRO A 79 2.12 8.83 -2.30
C PRO A 79 0.68 8.38 -2.03
N HIS A 80 -0.19 8.41 -3.04
CA HIS A 80 -1.63 8.19 -2.87
C HIS A 80 -1.97 6.73 -2.65
N TYR A 81 -3.16 6.49 -2.10
CA TYR A 81 -3.71 5.16 -1.94
C TYR A 81 -4.46 4.70 -3.20
N ASP A 82 -4.21 3.45 -3.62
CA ASP A 82 -4.72 2.90 -4.88
C ASP A 82 -5.17 1.43 -4.80
N PHE A 83 -5.46 0.95 -3.59
CA PHE A 83 -5.77 -0.46 -3.30
C PHE A 83 -4.64 -1.46 -3.58
N SER A 84 -3.43 -1.04 -3.95
CA SER A 84 -2.28 -1.96 -4.08
C SER A 84 -1.95 -2.68 -2.77
N ASP A 85 -2.45 -2.20 -1.63
CA ASP A 85 -2.35 -2.90 -0.34
C ASP A 85 -3.02 -4.29 -0.36
N LEU A 86 -4.09 -4.49 -1.14
CA LEU A 86 -4.75 -5.79 -1.29
C LEU A 86 -3.81 -6.83 -1.90
N TRP A 87 -3.02 -6.44 -2.91
CA TRP A 87 -2.01 -7.30 -3.50
C TRP A 87 -0.93 -7.68 -2.47
N VAL A 88 -0.48 -6.70 -1.67
CA VAL A 88 0.50 -6.95 -0.61
C VAL A 88 -0.06 -7.92 0.44
N ARG A 89 -1.32 -7.74 0.86
CA ARG A 89 -2.01 -8.64 1.80
C ARG A 89 -2.12 -10.05 1.25
N ALA A 90 -2.49 -10.18 -0.03
CA ALA A 90 -2.61 -11.47 -0.69
C ALA A 90 -1.26 -12.19 -0.73
N ASN A 91 -0.18 -11.48 -1.06
CA ASN A 91 1.16 -12.05 -1.09
C ASN A 91 1.68 -12.42 0.31
N LYS A 92 1.33 -11.64 1.34
CA LYS A 92 1.68 -11.96 2.75
C LYS A 92 0.99 -13.22 3.26
N ASN A 93 -0.20 -13.57 2.77
CA ASN A 93 -0.91 -14.78 3.19
C ASN A 93 -1.68 -15.44 2.02
N VAL A 94 -0.92 -16.11 1.15
CA VAL A 94 -1.45 -16.76 -0.05
C VAL A 94 -2.56 -17.77 0.26
N PRO A 95 -2.47 -18.65 1.29
CA PRO A 95 -3.55 -19.58 1.60
C PRO A 95 -4.88 -18.88 1.96
N LYS A 96 -4.83 -17.80 2.75
CA LYS A 96 -6.05 -17.03 3.09
C LYS A 96 -6.63 -16.33 1.87
N ALA A 97 -5.77 -15.77 1.01
CA ALA A 97 -6.19 -15.12 -0.22
C ALA A 97 -6.85 -16.12 -1.18
N ALA A 98 -6.25 -17.30 -1.36
CA ALA A 98 -6.80 -18.36 -2.20
C ALA A 98 -8.18 -18.83 -1.70
N LEU A 99 -8.33 -19.02 -0.39
CA LEU A 99 -9.62 -19.36 0.22
C LEU A 99 -10.67 -18.27 -0.05
N PHE A 100 -10.32 -17.01 0.15
CA PHE A 100 -11.22 -15.89 -0.11
C PHE A 100 -11.66 -15.83 -1.58
N THR A 101 -10.73 -15.93 -2.52
CA THR A 101 -11.02 -15.94 -3.96
C THR A 101 -11.89 -17.13 -4.35
N TYR A 102 -11.60 -18.32 -3.83
CA TYR A 102 -12.41 -19.51 -4.10
C TYR A 102 -13.87 -19.32 -3.65
N VAL A 103 -14.09 -18.87 -2.42
CA VAL A 103 -15.44 -18.63 -1.89
C VAL A 103 -16.16 -17.54 -2.69
N ALA A 104 -15.48 -16.45 -3.02
CA ALA A 104 -16.08 -15.36 -3.81
C ALA A 104 -16.51 -15.83 -5.21
N CYS A 105 -15.65 -16.56 -5.92
CA CYS A 105 -15.95 -17.09 -7.25
C CYS A 105 -17.07 -18.15 -7.20
N PHE A 106 -17.05 -19.05 -6.21
CA PHE A 106 -18.08 -20.07 -6.05
C PHE A 106 -19.46 -19.47 -5.76
N SER A 107 -19.53 -18.52 -4.82
CA SER A 107 -20.78 -17.81 -4.49
C SER A 107 -21.29 -16.98 -5.66
N PHE A 108 -20.39 -16.28 -6.38
CA PHE A 108 -20.77 -15.56 -7.59
C PHE A 108 -21.34 -16.51 -8.65
N GLY A 109 -20.70 -17.66 -8.86
CA GLY A 109 -21.19 -18.70 -9.77
C GLY A 109 -22.61 -19.18 -9.43
N ILE A 110 -22.86 -19.53 -8.16
CA ILE A 110 -24.20 -19.94 -7.70
C ILE A 110 -25.22 -18.83 -7.91
N MET A 111 -24.88 -17.59 -7.54
CA MET A 111 -25.77 -16.44 -7.71
C MET A 111 -26.09 -16.19 -9.18
N THR A 112 -25.09 -16.27 -10.08
CA THR A 112 -25.33 -16.11 -11.52
C THR A 112 -26.19 -17.23 -12.07
N THR A 113 -25.99 -18.48 -11.66
CA THR A 113 -26.86 -19.60 -12.06
C THR A 113 -28.30 -19.34 -11.62
N TRP A 114 -28.52 -18.89 -10.39
CA TRP A 114 -29.87 -18.58 -9.89
C TRP A 114 -30.53 -17.39 -10.64
N LEU A 115 -29.76 -16.37 -11.01
CA LEU A 115 -30.28 -15.20 -11.72
C LEU A 115 -30.60 -15.47 -13.20
N PHE A 116 -29.82 -16.30 -13.87
CA PHE A 116 -29.91 -16.52 -15.32
C PHE A 116 -30.56 -17.86 -15.69
N HIS A 117 -30.72 -18.79 -14.74
CA HIS A 117 -31.44 -20.05 -14.90
C HIS A 117 -32.41 -20.29 -13.72
N PRO A 118 -33.50 -19.49 -13.64
CA PRO A 118 -34.56 -19.72 -12.66
C PRO A 118 -35.29 -21.06 -12.89
#